data_AF-A0A5R8K9U6-F1
#
_entry.id   AF-A0A5R8K9U6-F1
#
_cell.length_a   1.000
_cell.length_b   1.000
_cell.length_c   1.000
_cell.angle_alpha   90.00
_cell.angle_beta   90.00
_cell.angle_gamma   90.00
#
_symmetry.space_group_name_H-M   'P 1'
#
loop_
_entity.id
_entity.type
_entity.pdbx_description
1 polymer ?
#
loop_
_entity_poly.entity_id
_entity_poly.type
_entity_poly.pdbx_seq_one_letter_code
_entity_poly.pdbx_strand_id
1 'polypeptide(L)'
;MVDEKQKNKNDILNANNEPILVGIQTCLEMVFPDRETRPSFRTFADWKQRRYFPSVKIGKRVFLEPAKVRAALERRFEIQAVDVR
;
A
#
# COMPACT_ATOMS: atom_id res chain seq x y z
N MET A 1 -21.02 9.82 -26.52
CA MET A 1 -19.78 9.33 -27.13
C MET A 1 -18.59 10.06 -26.49
N VAL A 2 -18.40 9.79 -25.21
CA VAL A 2 -17.34 10.17 -24.26
C VAL A 2 -17.46 9.04 -23.23
N ASP A 3 -16.49 8.20 -22.88
CA ASP A 3 -15.14 8.43 -22.38
C ASP A 3 -14.37 7.10 -22.43
N GLU A 4 -13.98 6.64 -23.61
CA GLU A 4 -13.24 5.38 -23.76
C GLU A 4 -11.72 5.56 -23.53
N LYS A 5 -11.27 6.78 -23.20
CA LYS A 5 -9.85 7.14 -23.03
C LYS A 5 -9.29 7.00 -21.61
N GLN A 6 -10.13 6.81 -20.58
CA GLN A 6 -9.62 6.61 -19.21
C GLN A 6 -9.19 5.17 -18.92
N LYS A 7 -9.66 4.18 -19.71
CA LYS A 7 -9.41 2.76 -19.42
C LYS A 7 -7.96 2.34 -19.70
N ASN A 8 -7.26 3.04 -20.60
CA ASN A 8 -5.94 2.65 -21.12
C ASN A 8 -4.73 3.14 -20.28
N LYS A 9 -4.93 3.99 -19.26
CA LYS A 9 -3.80 4.44 -18.40
C LYS A 9 -3.47 3.45 -17.27
N ASN A 10 -4.41 2.60 -16.89
CA ASN A 10 -4.23 1.67 -15.78
C ASN A 10 -3.58 0.36 -16.21
N ASP A 11 -3.68 -0.01 -17.49
CA ASP A 11 -3.11 -1.26 -18.02
C ASP A 11 -1.59 -1.19 -18.27
N ILE A 12 -1.01 0.01 -18.37
CA ILE A 12 0.44 0.22 -18.53
C ILE A 12 1.21 -0.07 -17.22
N LEU A 13 0.53 -0.14 -16.08
CA LEU A 13 1.17 -0.40 -14.79
C LEU A 13 1.53 -1.88 -14.55
N ASN A 14 1.21 -2.78 -15.48
CA ASN A 14 1.34 -4.23 -15.28
C ASN A 14 2.40 -4.94 -16.16
N ALA A 15 3.37 -4.22 -16.75
CA ALA A 15 4.36 -4.87 -17.62
C ALA A 15 5.74 -5.13 -17.01
N ASN A 16 6.13 -4.47 -15.92
CA ASN A 16 7.44 -4.67 -15.30
C ASN A 16 7.30 -4.72 -13.78
N ASN A 17 7.64 -5.88 -13.21
CA ASN A 17 7.63 -6.21 -11.78
C ASN A 17 8.71 -5.42 -10.98
N GLU A 18 8.95 -4.16 -11.35
CA GLU A 18 9.92 -3.31 -10.69
C GLU A 18 9.33 -2.76 -9.39
N PRO A 19 10.09 -2.77 -8.29
CA PRO A 19 9.63 -2.24 -7.01
C PRO A 19 9.40 -0.73 -7.14
N ILE A 20 8.14 -0.33 -7.26
CA ILE A 20 7.77 1.10 -7.32
C ILE A 20 7.93 1.69 -5.92
N LEU A 21 8.97 2.49 -5.72
CA LEU A 21 9.15 3.30 -4.53
C LEU A 21 8.24 4.53 -4.62
N VAL A 22 7.24 4.59 -3.75
CA VAL A 22 6.27 5.69 -3.70
C VAL A 22 6.31 6.42 -2.37
N GLY A 23 5.76 7.63 -2.32
CA GLY A 23 5.57 8.38 -1.08
C GLY A 23 4.52 7.74 -0.18
N ILE A 24 4.47 8.16 1.09
CA ILE A 24 3.57 7.56 2.11
C ILE A 24 2.10 7.65 1.71
N GLN A 25 1.64 8.81 1.24
CA GLN A 25 0.25 9.01 0.83
C GLN A 25 -0.12 8.12 -0.37
N THR A 26 0.73 8.09 -1.40
CA THR A 26 0.53 7.24 -2.57
C THR A 26 0.54 5.75 -2.20
N CYS A 27 1.44 5.33 -1.30
CA CYS A 27 1.45 3.94 -0.83
C CYS A 27 0.15 3.60 -0.09
N LEU A 28 -0.32 4.49 0.78
CA LEU A 28 -1.60 4.33 1.44
C LEU A 28 -2.70 4.15 0.39
N GLU A 29 -2.73 5.03 -0.61
CA GLU A 29 -3.60 5.03 -1.81
C GLU A 29 -3.64 3.70 -2.55
N MET A 30 -2.47 3.07 -2.76
CA MET A 30 -2.35 1.79 -3.46
C MET A 30 -2.68 0.57 -2.58
N VAL A 31 -2.38 0.60 -1.29
CA VAL A 31 -2.60 -0.55 -0.39
C VAL A 31 -4.08 -0.66 0.04
N PHE A 32 -4.80 0.45 0.16
CA PHE A 32 -6.19 0.48 0.63
C PHE A 32 -7.15 1.19 -0.35
N PRO A 33 -7.26 0.76 -1.62
CA PRO A 33 -7.80 1.58 -2.72
C PRO A 33 -9.19 2.19 -2.47
N ASP A 34 -10.03 1.55 -1.67
CA ASP A 34 -11.31 2.09 -1.24
C ASP A 34 -11.15 3.25 -0.24
N ARG A 35 -11.68 4.42 -0.60
CA ARG A 35 -11.55 5.65 0.19
C ARG A 35 -12.37 5.62 1.47
N GLU A 36 -13.53 4.97 1.46
CA GLU A 36 -14.47 5.00 2.59
C GLU A 36 -14.01 4.08 3.74
N THR A 37 -13.33 2.98 3.40
CA THR A 37 -12.82 2.01 4.39
C THR A 37 -11.32 2.12 4.67
N ARG A 38 -10.62 2.96 3.91
CA ARG A 38 -9.18 3.22 4.08
C ARG A 38 -8.86 3.79 5.48
N PRO A 39 -7.74 3.35 6.11
CA PRO A 39 -7.25 4.01 7.31
C PRO A 39 -6.78 5.44 7.02
N SER A 40 -6.91 6.33 8.00
CA SER A 40 -6.40 7.70 7.87
C SER A 40 -4.89 7.75 7.61
N PHE A 41 -4.42 8.80 6.96
CA PHE A 41 -2.97 9.05 6.79
C PHE A 41 -2.23 9.03 8.13
N ARG A 42 -2.83 9.60 9.19
CA ARG A 42 -2.24 9.60 10.54
C ARG A 42 -2.05 8.20 11.08
N THR A 43 -3.06 7.33 10.93
CA THR A 43 -2.99 5.91 11.32
C THR A 43 -1.88 5.19 10.56
N PHE A 44 -1.83 5.36 9.25
CA PHE A 44 -0.83 4.72 8.41
C PHE A 44 0.60 5.21 8.72
N ALA A 45 0.76 6.50 9.02
CA ALA A 45 2.01 7.08 9.47
C ALA A 45 2.45 6.54 10.84
N ASP A 46 1.52 6.33 11.78
CA ASP A 46 1.78 5.70 13.08
C ASP A 46 2.24 4.25 12.90
N TRP A 47 1.57 3.46 12.06
CA TRP A 47 2.01 2.10 11.72
C TRP A 47 3.44 2.06 11.16
N LYS A 48 3.78 3.03 10.30
CA LYS A 48 5.17 3.19 9.80
C LYS A 48 6.15 3.49 10.94
N GLN A 49 5.80 4.40 11.85
CA GLN A 49 6.66 4.74 13.01
C GLN A 49 6.88 3.52 13.93
N ARG A 50 5.83 2.71 14.10
CA ARG A 50 5.88 1.42 14.83
C ARG A 50 6.51 0.28 14.04
N ARG A 51 7.01 0.53 12.82
CA ARG A 51 7.66 -0.45 11.93
C ARG A 51 6.76 -1.66 11.59
N TYR A 52 5.47 -1.43 11.38
CA TYR A 52 4.55 -2.50 10.97
C TYR A 52 4.81 -3.00 9.54
N PHE A 53 5.49 -2.19 8.72
CA PHE A 53 5.87 -2.50 7.35
C PHE A 53 7.23 -1.85 7.01
N PRO A 54 7.95 -2.35 5.99
CA PRO A 54 9.25 -1.81 5.61
C PRO A 54 9.14 -0.41 5.00
N SER A 55 10.16 0.42 5.26
CA SER A 55 10.28 1.76 4.66
C SER A 55 11.74 2.09 4.40
N VAL A 56 12.00 2.84 3.33
CA VAL A 56 13.34 3.26 2.92
C VAL A 56 13.44 4.78 3.03
N LYS A 57 14.44 5.28 3.75
CA LYS A 57 14.72 6.72 3.81
C LYS A 57 15.77 7.08 2.76
N ILE A 58 15.43 7.98 1.85
CA ILE A 58 16.33 8.50 0.82
C ILE A 58 16.44 10.02 1.02
N GLY A 59 17.61 10.46 1.48
CA GLY A 59 17.82 11.83 1.93
C GLY A 59 16.86 12.23 3.06
N LYS A 60 16.05 13.26 2.83
CA LYS A 60 15.03 13.76 3.79
C LYS A 60 13.66 13.10 3.64
N ARG A 61 13.45 12.29 2.59
CA ARG A 61 12.14 11.69 2.26
C ARG A 61 12.09 10.20 2.61
N VAL A 62 10.89 9.70 2.82
CA VAL A 62 10.63 8.28 3.08
C VAL A 62 9.79 7.72 1.95
N PHE A 63 10.23 6.56 1.46
CA PHE A 63 9.61 5.82 0.37
C PHE A 63 9.20 4.44 0.87
N LEU A 64 8.15 3.92 0.24
CA LEU A 64 7.52 2.63 0.54
C LEU A 64 7.33 1.87 -0.76
N GLU A 65 7.39 0.55 -0.68
CA GLU A 65 7.08 -0.34 -1.80
C GLU A 65 5.72 -1.00 -1.53
N PRO A 66 4.66 -0.66 -2.30
CA PRO A 66 3.29 -1.07 -1.98
C PRO A 66 3.10 -2.57 -1.81
N ALA A 67 3.75 -3.38 -2.66
CA ALA A 67 3.67 -4.84 -2.59
C ALA A 67 4.23 -5.39 -1.26
N LYS A 68 5.40 -4.90 -0.83
CA LYS A 68 6.00 -5.30 0.45
C LYS A 68 5.23 -4.78 1.65
N VAL A 69 4.66 -3.57 1.55
CA VAL A 69 3.79 -3.05 2.61
C VAL A 69 2.55 -3.92 2.77
N ARG A 70 1.87 -4.27 1.67
CA ARG A 70 0.71 -5.16 1.70
C ARG A 70 1.04 -6.50 2.36
N ALA A 71 2.10 -7.17 1.89
CA ALA A 71 2.51 -8.46 2.43
C ALA A 71 2.86 -8.41 3.94
N ALA A 72 3.52 -7.33 4.38
CA ALA A 72 3.84 -7.13 5.79
C ALA A 72 2.59 -6.92 6.66
N LEU A 73 1.63 -6.16 6.16
CA LEU A 73 0.36 -5.91 6.85
C LEU A 73 -0.50 -7.16 6.92
N GLU A 74 -0.61 -7.92 5.83
CA GLU A 74 -1.32 -9.20 5.79
C GLU A 74 -0.78 -10.16 6.85
N ARG A 75 0.55 -10.38 6.88
CA ARG A 75 1.20 -11.21 7.89
C ARG A 75 0.94 -10.72 9.32
N ARG A 76 0.86 -9.40 9.53
CA ARG A 76 0.76 -8.81 10.87
C ARG A 76 -0.66 -8.83 11.42
N PHE A 77 -1.64 -8.71 10.54
CA PHE A 77 -3.07 -8.71 10.89
C PHE A 77 -3.76 -10.03 10.56
N GLU A 78 -2.99 -11.06 10.21
CA GLU A 78 -3.48 -12.41 9.99
C GLU A 78 -4.15 -12.96 11.25
N ILE A 79 -5.44 -13.30 11.15
CA ILE A 79 -6.17 -13.94 12.24
C ILE A 79 -5.85 -15.43 12.20
N GLN A 80 -5.14 -15.91 13.21
CA GLN A 80 -4.91 -17.34 13.40
C GLN A 80 -6.17 -17.96 13.98
N ALA A 81 -6.89 -18.74 13.17
CA ALA A 81 -8.05 -19.49 13.64
C ALA A 81 -7.59 -20.52 14.68
N VAL A 82 -8.14 -20.44 15.89
CA VAL A 82 -7.96 -21.46 16.91
C VAL A 82 -9.20 -22.34 16.88
N ASP A 83 -9.01 -23.64 16.64
CA ASP A 83 -10.10 -24.60 16.71
C ASP A 83 -10.46 -24.81 18.19
N VAL A 84 -11.58 -24.22 18.61
CA VAL A 84 -12.09 -24.35 19.98
C VAL A 84 -12.98 -25.59 20.00
N ARG A 85 -12.50 -26.65 20.65
CA ARG A 85 -13.25 -27.90 20.90
C ARG A 85 -14.16 -27.79 22.12
#